data_AF-A0A7V9RH09-F1
#
_entry.id   AF-A0A7V9RH09-F1
#
_cell.length_a   1.000
_cell.length_b   1.000
_cell.length_c   1.000
_cell.angle_alpha   90.00
_cell.angle_beta   90.00
_cell.angle_gamma   90.00
#
_symmetry.space_group_name_H-M   'P 1'
#
loop_
_entity.id
_entity.type
_entity.pdbx_description
1 polymer ?
#
loop_
_entity_poly.entity_id
_entity_poly.type
_entity_poly.pdbx_seq_one_letter_code
_entity_poly.pdbx_strand_id
1 'polypeptide(L)' 'SGTVLVTMDAAGYTYAQLDHGGTKVWIAGPTTKLAVGTKLGRMPGTLMSDFHSKTLARTFDQIYFVGNFAVDPTKTR' A
#
# COMPACT_ATOMS: atom_id res chain seq x y z
N SER A 1 -2.78 -3.63 -11.32
CA SER A 1 -1.37 -3.71 -10.85
C SER A 1 -0.89 -2.29 -10.67
N GLY A 2 -0.02 -2.02 -9.70
CA GLY A 2 0.43 -0.66 -9.42
C GLY A 2 1.89 -0.65 -8.98
N THR A 3 2.54 0.51 -9.08
CA THR A 3 3.93 0.67 -8.63
C THR A 3 3.96 1.40 -7.31
N VAL A 4 4.68 0.87 -6.32
CA VAL A 4 4.87 1.53 -5.03
C VAL A 4 5.65 2.82 -5.23
N LEU A 5 5.03 3.95 -4.93
CA LEU A 5 5.67 5.27 -4.89
C LEU A 5 6.29 5.56 -3.53
N VAL A 6 5.58 5.19 -2.47
CA VAL A 6 5.97 5.43 -1.08
C VAL A 6 5.56 4.23 -0.25
N THR A 7 6.37 3.84 0.73
CA THR A 7 6.03 2.82 1.71
C THR A 7 6.51 3.22 3.09
N MET A 8 5.72 2.89 4.12
CA MET A 8 5.93 3.29 5.51
C MET A 8 5.40 2.18 6.41
N ASP A 9 6.14 1.79 7.43
CA ASP A 9 5.70 0.81 8.42
C ASP A 9 5.29 1.52 9.71
N ALA A 10 4.07 1.26 10.19
CA ALA A 10 3.56 1.85 11.43
C ALA A 10 2.52 0.93 12.08
N ALA A 11 2.51 0.87 13.41
CA ALA A 11 1.49 0.15 14.19
C ALA A 11 1.33 -1.35 13.83
N GLY A 12 2.35 -2.01 13.30
CA GLY A 12 2.25 -3.40 12.81
C GLY A 12 1.61 -3.54 11.42
N TYR A 13 1.41 -2.44 10.71
CA TYR A 13 0.95 -2.39 9.33
C TYR A 13 1.97 -1.73 8.42
N THR A 14 2.03 -2.18 7.18
CA THR A 14 2.73 -1.48 6.10
C THR A 14 1.72 -0.68 5.32
N TYR A 15 1.99 0.61 5.19
CA TYR A 15 1.28 1.54 4.34
C TYR A 15 2.08 1.72 3.06
N ALA A 16 1.41 1.68 1.92
CA ALA A 16 2.03 1.95 0.63
C ALA A 16 1.13 2.81 -0.25
N GLN A 17 1.71 3.77 -0.95
CA GLN A 17 1.03 4.51 -1.99
C GLN A 17 1.38 3.87 -3.34
N LEU A 18 0.37 3.40 -4.05
CA LEU A 18 0.51 2.85 -5.40
C LEU A 18 0.15 3.88 -6.45
N ASP A 19 0.94 3.90 -7.52
CA ASP A 19 0.54 4.50 -8.79
C ASP A 19 -0.15 3.46 -9.66
N HIS A 20 -1.42 3.71 -9.97
CA HIS A 20 -2.24 2.93 -10.87
C HIS A 20 -2.54 3.71 -12.16
N GLY A 21 -1.49 3.95 -12.97
CA GLY A 21 -1.63 4.60 -14.28
C GLY A 21 -1.98 6.08 -14.17
N GLY A 22 -1.39 6.77 -13.18
CA GLY A 22 -1.61 8.19 -12.89
C GLY A 22 -2.54 8.44 -11.70
N THR A 23 -3.32 7.44 -11.27
CA THR A 23 -4.13 7.53 -10.05
C THR A 23 -3.33 7.01 -8.87
N LYS A 24 -3.15 7.83 -7.84
CA LYS A 24 -2.45 7.45 -6.61
C LYS A 24 -3.43 6.90 -5.59
N VAL A 25 -3.27 5.64 -5.21
CA VAL A 25 -4.12 4.97 -4.21
C VAL A 25 -3.30 4.54 -3.01
N TRP A 26 -3.82 4.75 -1.81
CA TRP A 26 -3.18 4.23 -0.60
C TRP A 26 -3.66 2.83 -0.32
N ILE A 27 -2.74 1.97 0.12
CA ILE A 27 -3.04 0.62 0.59
C ILE A 27 -2.38 0.40 1.95
N ALA A 28 -3.03 -0.36 2.82
CA ALA A 28 -2.51 -0.79 4.11
C ALA A 28 -2.68 -2.29 4.25
N GLY A 29 -1.68 -2.97 4.80
CA GLY A 29 -1.74 -4.42 5.02
C GLY A 29 -0.79 -4.86 6.13
N PRO A 30 -0.72 -6.17 6.41
CA PRO A 30 0.20 -6.72 7.40
C PRO A 30 1.64 -6.29 7.15
N THR A 31 2.43 -6.06 8.21
CA THR A 31 3.84 -5.65 8.10
C THR A 31 4.59 -6.52 7.08
N THR A 32 5.02 -5.91 5.98
CA THR A 32 5.68 -6.57 4.86
C THR A 32 6.81 -5.69 4.34
N LYS A 33 7.97 -6.28 4.08
CA LYS A 33 9.08 -5.55 3.43
C LYS A 33 8.70 -5.18 2.00
N LEU A 34 8.29 -3.94 1.82
CA LEU A 34 8.08 -3.32 0.51
C LEU A 34 9.19 -2.31 0.23
N ALA A 35 9.48 -2.12 -1.05
CA ALA A 35 10.39 -1.09 -1.51
C ALA A 35 9.68 -0.18 -2.51
N VAL A 36 10.13 1.08 -2.59
CA VAL A 36 9.70 1.99 -3.64
C VAL A 36 10.15 1.44 -5.00
N GLY A 37 9.25 1.49 -5.99
CA GLY A 37 9.44 0.90 -7.30
C GLY A 37 9.02 -0.56 -7.42
N THR A 38 8.59 -1.20 -6.32
CA THR A 38 8.03 -2.55 -6.38
C THR A 38 6.69 -2.54 -7.11
N LYS A 39 6.49 -3.47 -8.04
CA LYS A 39 5.20 -3.69 -8.68
C LYS A 39 4.36 -4.63 -7.85
N LEU A 40 3.15 -4.19 -7.51
CA LEU A 40 2.15 -5.01 -6.87
C LEU A 40 1.12 -5.50 -7.89
N GLY A 41 0.76 -6.77 -7.75
CA GLY A 41 -0.30 -7.42 -8.49
C GLY A 41 -1.69 -6.93 -8.08
N ARG A 42 -2.72 -7.61 -8.59
CA ARG A 42 -4.10 -7.37 -8.17
C ARG A 42 -4.31 -8.09 -6.83
N MET A 43 -4.66 -7.35 -5.79
CA MET A 43 -4.90 -7.90 -4.46
C MET A 43 -6.36 -7.64 -4.08
N PRO A 44 -7.04 -8.61 -3.45
CA PRO A 44 -8.31 -8.33 -2.80
C PRO A 44 -8.05 -7.39 -1.62
N GLY A 45 -8.76 -6.26 -1.61
CA GLY A 45 -8.69 -5.30 -0.53
C GLY A 45 -10.01 -4.57 -0.35
N THR A 46 -10.25 -4.11 0.86
CA THR A 46 -11.45 -3.35 1.22
C THR A 46 -11.12 -1.87 1.20
N LEU A 47 -11.85 -1.10 0.40
CA LEU A 47 -11.77 0.36 0.42
C LEU A 47 -12.36 0.89 1.73
N MET A 48 -11.57 1.69 2.45
CA MET A 48 -12.02 2.54 3.53
C MET A 48 -11.82 4.00 3.14
N SER A 49 -12.84 4.82 3.32
CA SER A 49 -12.74 6.28 3.20
C SER A 49 -12.59 6.93 4.57
N ASP A 50 -12.08 8.16 4.58
CA ASP A 50 -11.98 9.01 5.78
C ASP A 50 -11.18 8.35 6.93
N PHE A 51 -10.15 7.58 6.58
CA PHE A 51 -9.37 6.83 7.55
C PHE A 51 -8.29 7.75 8.17
N HIS A 52 -8.40 8.00 9.47
CA HIS A 52 -7.40 8.74 10.22
C HIS A 52 -6.41 7.80 10.93
N SER A 53 -5.16 7.80 10.48
CA SER A 53 -4.07 7.09 11.15
C SER A 53 -3.44 7.95 12.24
N LYS A 54 -3.67 7.58 13.50
CA LYS A 54 -3.03 8.22 14.65
C LYS A 54 -1.52 8.04 14.65
N THR A 55 -1.03 6.88 14.21
CA THR A 55 0.40 6.54 14.24
C THR A 55 1.20 7.26 13.16
N LEU A 56 0.58 7.55 12.01
CA LEU A 56 1.19 8.36 10.95
C LEU A 56 0.83 9.85 11.06
N ALA A 57 0.00 10.23 12.04
CA ALA A 57 -0.60 11.55 12.16
C ALA A 57 -1.15 12.06 10.82
N ARG A 58 -1.82 11.16 10.06
CA ARG A 58 -2.24 11.41 8.68
C ARG A 58 -3.66 10.92 8.45
N THR A 59 -4.44 11.74 7.77
CA THR A 59 -5.76 11.38 7.27
C THR A 59 -5.66 10.94 5.81
N PHE A 60 -6.33 9.84 5.49
CA PHE A 60 -6.43 9.29 4.15
C PHE A 60 -7.88 9.39 3.71
N ASP A 61 -8.14 10.16 2.65
CA ASP A 61 -9.48 10.27 2.07
C ASP A 61 -9.98 8.89 1.61
N GLN A 62 -9.08 8.09 1.06
CA GLN A 62 -9.31 6.71 0.61
C GLN A 62 -8.06 5.85 0.81
N ILE A 63 -8.23 4.69 1.43
CA ILE A 63 -7.19 3.68 1.65
C ILE A 63 -7.77 2.27 1.47
N TYR A 64 -7.02 1.37 0.84
CA TYR A 64 -7.42 -0.03 0.68
C TYR A 64 -6.71 -0.91 1.70
N PHE A 65 -7.48 -1.57 2.56
CA PHE A 65 -6.94 -2.60 3.45
C PHE A 65 -6.83 -3.92 2.70
N VAL A 66 -5.61 -4.40 2.49
CA VAL A 66 -5.31 -5.67 1.85
C VAL A 66 -4.89 -6.70 2.90
N GLY A 67 -5.33 -7.95 2.74
CA GLY A 67 -4.93 -9.04 3.63
C GLY A 67 -3.50 -9.54 3.39
N ASN A 68 -2.95 -9.29 2.20
CA ASN A 68 -1.59 -9.66 1.85
C ASN A 68 -1.09 -8.79 0.68
N PHE A 69 0.20 -8.49 0.65
CA PHE A 69 0.82 -7.83 -0.48
C PHE A 69 1.23 -8.86 -1.56
N ALA A 70 0.55 -8.85 -2.70
CA ALA A 70 0.95 -9.60 -3.89
C ALA A 70 2.14 -8.89 -4.56
N VAL A 71 3.31 -9.04 -3.97
CA VAL A 71 4.58 -8.56 -4.54
C VAL A 71 4.92 -9.43 -5.73
N ASP A 72 5.03 -8.83 -6.91
CA ASP A 72 5.51 -9.56 -8.07
C ASP A 72 7.04 -9.78 -7.93
N PRO A 73 7.52 -11.02 -7.90
CA PRO A 73 8.93 -11.31 -7.64
C PRO A 73 9.87 -10.93 -8.81
N THR A 74 9.37 -10.36 -9.91
CA THR A 74 10.18 -10.07 -11.11
C THR A 74 11.26 -8.99 -10.98
N LYS A 75 11.58 -8.51 -9.77
CA LYS A 75 12.77 -7.67 -9.52
C LYS A 75 13.76 -8.35 -8.57
N THR A 76 14.16 -9.59 -8.88
CA THR A 76 15.44 -10.16 -8.44
C THR A 76 16.10 -10.88 -9.61
N ARG A 77 16.63 -10.12 -10.58
CA ARG A 77 17.87 -10.41 -11.33
C ARG A 77 18.11 -9.36 -12.41
#